data_AF-A0A1B6C4R2-F1
#
_entry.id   AF-A0A1B6C4R2-F1
#
_cell.length_a   1.000
_cell.length_b   1.000
_cell.length_c   1.000
_cell.angle_alpha   90.00
_cell.angle_beta   90.00
_cell.angle_gamma   90.00
#
_symmetry.space_group_name_H-M   'P 1'
#
loop_
_entity.id
_entity.type
_entity.pdbx_description
1 polymer ?
#
loop_
_entity_poly.entity_id
_entity_poly.type
_entity_poly.pdbx_seq_one_letter_code
_entity_poly.pdbx_strand_id
1 'polypeptide(L)'
;MFMFIFLWITNIWLGTCEDSSSSSLVWPEHRLKDDDSDESPLYKAVDLVELSSSITERFLKPSGNPDFFIRDLFIFRNELQDMLHDIKSNKSEALESFHALKSNNGPIHLNNIRDNNVLLQNFNWTSVELQEIDEVMGHTKKLWNDLKQEVAG
;
A
#
# COMPACT_ATOMS: atom_id res chain seq x y z
N MET A 1 -16.38 2.23 51.76
CA MET A 1 -15.26 2.29 52.71
C MET A 1 -13.99 2.39 51.89
N PHE A 2 -13.40 3.59 51.87
CA PHE A 2 -12.10 3.85 51.29
C PHE A 2 -11.02 3.10 52.06
N MET A 3 -10.05 2.50 51.37
CA MET A 3 -8.68 2.51 51.88
C MET A 3 -7.68 2.40 50.73
N PHE A 4 -7.06 3.55 50.46
CA PHE A 4 -5.79 3.70 49.77
C PHE A 4 -4.65 3.05 50.58
N ILE A 5 -3.47 3.04 49.95
CA ILE A 5 -2.14 3.34 50.52
C ILE A 5 -1.11 2.20 50.34
N PHE A 6 -0.37 2.33 49.22
CA PHE A 6 1.10 2.41 49.13
C PHE A 6 1.95 2.08 50.37
N LEU A 7 3.02 1.29 50.18
CA LEU A 7 4.34 1.39 50.86
C LEU A 7 5.29 0.40 50.18
N TRP A 8 6.25 0.79 49.34
CA TRP A 8 7.57 1.42 49.57
C TRP A 8 8.57 0.65 50.45
N ILE A 9 9.54 0.03 49.76
CA ILE A 9 11.02 0.04 49.94
C ILE A 9 11.66 -0.62 51.17
N THR A 10 12.59 -1.56 50.94
CA THR A 10 14.05 -1.49 51.25
C THR A 10 14.76 -2.72 50.65
N ASN A 11 15.69 -2.57 49.70
CA ASN A 11 17.15 -2.43 49.87
C ASN A 11 17.82 -3.64 50.56
N ILE A 12 18.65 -4.41 49.84
CA ILE A 12 20.11 -4.47 50.04
C ILE A 12 20.78 -5.33 48.96
N TRP A 13 21.87 -4.74 48.49
CA TRP A 13 22.81 -5.06 47.43
C TRP A 13 23.91 -6.00 47.97
N LEU A 14 24.39 -6.98 47.20
CA LEU A 14 25.81 -7.30 46.99
C LEU A 14 25.95 -8.59 46.14
N GLY A 15 26.78 -8.55 45.10
CA GLY A 15 27.23 -9.76 44.40
C GLY A 15 27.76 -9.56 42.98
N THR A 16 28.90 -8.88 42.85
CA THR A 16 30.00 -9.10 41.86
C THR A 16 29.64 -9.20 40.36
N CYS A 17 29.94 -8.17 39.57
CA CYS A 17 31.14 -8.08 38.69
C CYS A 17 31.29 -9.27 37.73
N GLU A 18 31.04 -9.05 36.43
CA GLU A 18 32.04 -9.21 35.36
C GLU A 18 31.43 -8.97 33.97
N ASP A 19 32.34 -8.72 33.04
CA ASP A 19 32.24 -7.88 31.85
C ASP A 19 31.39 -8.39 30.68
N SER A 20 30.86 -7.41 29.96
CA SER A 20 30.87 -7.28 28.49
C SER A 20 30.71 -8.55 27.64
N SER A 21 29.53 -8.73 27.05
CA SER A 21 29.43 -8.94 25.60
C SER A 21 28.00 -8.81 25.14
N SER A 22 27.82 -7.87 24.20
CA SER A 22 26.61 -7.69 23.40
C SER A 22 26.25 -9.01 22.73
N SER A 23 25.19 -9.67 23.20
CA SER A 23 24.59 -10.81 22.50
C SER A 23 23.76 -10.27 21.34
N SER A 24 24.48 -9.89 20.28
CA SER A 24 23.97 -9.79 18.93
C SER A 24 23.50 -11.18 18.52
N LEU A 25 22.17 -11.36 18.43
CA LEU A 25 21.55 -12.53 17.83
C LEU A 25 21.99 -12.63 16.37
N VAL A 26 22.99 -13.49 16.15
CA VAL A 26 23.52 -13.91 14.87
C VAL A 26 22.44 -14.74 14.18
N TRP A 27 21.85 -14.21 13.11
CA TRP A 27 21.10 -15.01 12.15
C TRP A 27 22.08 -15.82 11.30
N PRO A 28 21.75 -17.07 10.94
CA PRO A 28 22.66 -17.94 10.22
C PRO A 28 22.96 -17.37 8.82
N GLU A 29 24.23 -17.10 8.56
CA GLU A 29 24.78 -16.78 7.25
C GLU A 29 24.49 -17.93 6.28
N HIS A 30 23.41 -17.80 5.51
CA HIS A 30 23.29 -18.53 4.27
C HIS A 30 24.28 -17.88 3.31
N ARG A 31 25.47 -18.49 3.22
CA ARG A 31 26.53 -18.21 2.25
C ARG A 31 25.94 -18.34 0.84
N LEU A 32 25.39 -17.24 0.32
CA LEU A 32 25.09 -17.10 -1.09
C LEU A 32 26.42 -16.82 -1.79
N LYS A 33 26.72 -17.68 -2.76
CA LYS A 33 27.85 -17.52 -3.66
C LYS A 33 27.64 -16.20 -4.39
N ASP A 34 28.73 -15.45 -4.52
CA ASP A 34 28.85 -14.32 -5.42
C ASP A 34 28.60 -14.84 -6.84
N ASP A 35 27.36 -14.68 -7.30
CA ASP A 35 26.99 -14.75 -8.71
C ASP A 35 26.51 -13.34 -9.06
N ASP A 36 27.48 -12.52 -9.48
CA ASP A 36 27.33 -11.15 -9.99
C ASP A 36 26.56 -11.15 -11.33
N SER A 37 25.35 -11.71 -11.33
CA SER A 37 24.36 -11.44 -12.35
C SER A 37 23.54 -10.23 -11.91
N ASP A 38 23.93 -9.07 -12.43
CA ASP A 38 23.19 -7.81 -12.47
C ASP A 38 21.83 -7.96 -13.23
N GLU A 39 21.07 -9.02 -12.98
CA GLU A 39 19.64 -8.99 -13.25
C GLU A 39 18.99 -8.27 -12.07
N SER A 40 19.04 -6.93 -12.11
CA SER A 40 18.01 -6.12 -11.45
C SER A 40 16.68 -6.79 -11.76
N PRO A 41 15.87 -7.18 -10.75
CA PRO A 41 14.59 -7.80 -11.02
C PRO A 41 13.86 -6.82 -11.94
N LEU A 42 13.60 -7.23 -13.17
CA LEU A 42 12.82 -6.46 -14.12
C LEU A 42 11.40 -6.44 -13.54
N TYR A 43 11.16 -5.57 -12.56
CA TYR A 43 9.84 -5.27 -12.03
C TYR A 43 9.06 -4.76 -13.23
N LYS A 44 8.28 -5.64 -13.86
CA LYS A 44 7.44 -5.29 -14.98
C LYS A 44 6.57 -4.13 -14.52
N ALA A 45 6.73 -2.96 -15.15
CA ALA A 45 5.94 -1.78 -14.85
C ALA A 45 4.45 -2.17 -14.84
N VAL A 46 3.74 -1.78 -13.78
CA VAL A 46 2.33 -2.09 -13.62
C VAL A 46 1.54 -1.36 -14.70
N ASP A 47 0.81 -2.09 -15.54
CA ASP A 47 -0.09 -1.47 -16.50
C ASP A 47 -1.32 -0.93 -15.76
N LEU A 48 -1.37 0.40 -15.60
CA LEU A 48 -2.44 1.07 -14.87
C LEU A 48 -3.79 0.98 -15.61
N VAL A 49 -3.80 0.87 -16.93
CA VAL A 49 -5.05 0.72 -17.68
C VAL A 49 -5.66 -0.65 -17.41
N GLU A 50 -4.82 -1.70 -17.45
CA GLU A 50 -5.23 -3.07 -17.11
C GLU A 50 -5.68 -3.17 -15.65
N LEU A 51 -4.89 -2.60 -14.72
CA LEU A 51 -5.20 -2.65 -13.29
C LEU A 51 -6.52 -1.92 -12.98
N SER A 52 -6.75 -0.75 -13.57
CA SER A 52 -8.01 0.00 -13.41
C SER A 52 -9.22 -0.78 -13.93
N SER A 53 -9.04 -1.55 -15.01
CA SER A 53 -10.07 -2.41 -15.59
C SER A 53 -10.37 -3.62 -14.71
N SER A 54 -9.33 -4.29 -14.20
CA SER A 54 -9.45 -5.40 -13.24
C SER A 54 -10.19 -4.99 -11.97
N ILE A 55 -9.83 -3.84 -11.39
CA ILE A 55 -10.51 -3.27 -10.22
C ILE A 55 -11.99 -2.99 -10.53
N THR A 56 -12.28 -2.41 -11.70
CA THR A 56 -13.66 -2.14 -12.13
C THR A 56 -14.47 -3.41 -12.26
N GLU A 57 -13.91 -4.46 -12.88
CA GLU A 57 -14.58 -5.75 -13.01
C GLU A 57 -14.91 -6.33 -11.64
N ARG A 58 -13.97 -6.28 -10.69
CA ARG A 58 -14.21 -6.77 -9.32
C ARG A 58 -15.22 -5.93 -8.54
N PHE A 59 -15.34 -4.63 -8.80
CA PHE A 59 -16.43 -3.82 -8.24
C PHE A 59 -17.81 -4.25 -8.78
N LEU A 60 -17.91 -4.51 -10.08
CA LEU A 60 -19.17 -4.84 -10.74
C LEU A 60 -19.60 -6.30 -10.54
N LYS A 61 -18.62 -7.20 -10.47
CA LYS A 61 -18.79 -8.64 -10.30
C LYS A 61 -17.79 -9.16 -9.26
N PRO A 62 -18.09 -8.95 -7.96
CA PRO A 62 -17.20 -9.39 -6.89
C PRO A 62 -16.90 -10.88 -6.97
N SER A 63 -15.63 -11.21 -7.18
CA SER A 63 -15.15 -12.57 -7.34
C SER A 63 -13.66 -12.66 -7.02
N GLY A 64 -13.17 -13.88 -6.77
CA GLY A 64 -11.77 -14.13 -6.44
C GLY A 64 -11.43 -13.84 -4.97
N ASN A 65 -10.14 -13.63 -4.69
CA ASN A 65 -9.64 -13.38 -3.35
C ASN A 65 -9.87 -11.90 -2.95
N PRO A 66 -10.58 -11.60 -1.85
CA PRO A 66 -10.83 -10.24 -1.39
C PRO A 66 -9.57 -9.44 -1.07
N ASP A 67 -8.55 -10.06 -0.48
CA ASP A 67 -7.32 -9.37 -0.09
C ASP A 67 -6.56 -8.86 -1.32
N PHE A 68 -6.62 -9.61 -2.43
CA PHE A 68 -6.05 -9.16 -3.70
C PHE A 68 -6.80 -7.96 -4.26
N PHE A 69 -8.10 -7.85 -4.01
CA PHE A 69 -8.86 -6.70 -4.48
C PHE A 69 -8.49 -5.41 -3.75
N ILE A 70 -8.39 -5.44 -2.42
CA ILE A 70 -7.92 -4.30 -1.63
C ILE A 70 -6.47 -3.96 -2.02
N ARG A 71 -5.59 -4.97 -2.13
CA ARG A 71 -4.21 -4.76 -2.56
C ARG A 71 -4.11 -4.07 -3.92
N ASP A 72 -4.91 -4.49 -4.90
CA ASP A 72 -4.90 -3.91 -6.25
C ASP A 72 -5.29 -2.41 -6.22
N LEU A 73 -6.23 -2.01 -5.35
CA LEU A 73 -6.56 -0.60 -5.11
C LEU A 73 -5.39 0.19 -4.54
N PHE A 74 -4.67 -0.37 -3.56
CA PHE A 74 -3.49 0.26 -2.98
C PHE A 74 -2.34 0.39 -3.97
N ILE A 75 -2.07 -0.65 -4.76
CA ILE A 75 -1.07 -0.61 -5.83
C ILE A 75 -1.43 0.52 -6.78
N PHE A 76 -2.66 0.56 -7.29
CA PHE A 76 -3.08 1.60 -8.21
C PHE A 76 -2.90 3.02 -7.64
N ARG A 77 -3.30 3.23 -6.38
CA ARG A 77 -3.11 4.51 -5.67
C ARG A 77 -1.62 4.90 -5.62
N ASN A 78 -0.75 3.96 -5.25
CA ASN A 78 0.68 4.22 -5.08
C ASN A 78 1.33 4.54 -6.43
N GLU A 79 1.00 3.80 -7.48
CA GLU A 79 1.48 4.07 -8.84
C GLU A 79 1.04 5.45 -9.35
N LEU A 80 -0.18 5.92 -9.02
CA LEU A 80 -0.57 7.31 -9.31
C LEU A 80 0.24 8.34 -8.51
N GLN A 81 0.58 8.02 -7.26
CA GLN A 81 1.39 8.89 -6.42
C GLN A 81 2.82 9.01 -6.98
N ASP A 82 3.40 7.89 -7.40
CA ASP A 82 4.73 7.82 -8.00
C ASP A 82 4.74 8.52 -9.36
N MET A 83 3.71 8.31 -10.19
CA MET A 83 3.52 9.04 -11.44
C MET A 83 3.48 10.56 -11.21
N LEU A 84 2.77 11.04 -10.18
CA LEU A 84 2.73 12.47 -9.86
C LEU A 84 4.10 13.01 -9.45
N HIS A 85 4.84 12.25 -8.64
CA HIS A 85 6.21 12.61 -8.26
C HIS A 85 7.14 12.69 -9.48
N ASP A 86 7.02 11.73 -10.39
CA ASP A 86 7.84 11.61 -11.59
C ASP A 86 7.54 12.69 -12.63
N ILE A 87 6.27 13.04 -12.81
CA ILE A 87 5.86 14.18 -13.65
C ILE A 87 6.45 15.48 -13.11
N LYS A 88 6.35 15.73 -11.80
CA LYS A 88 6.97 16.90 -11.15
C LYS A 88 8.49 16.94 -11.30
N SER A 89 9.10 15.77 -11.47
CA SER A 89 10.53 15.61 -11.71
C SER A 89 10.91 15.63 -13.20
N ASN A 90 9.97 15.97 -14.10
CA ASN A 90 10.14 16.02 -15.55
C ASN A 90 10.54 14.69 -16.20
N LYS A 91 10.09 13.55 -15.67
CA LYS A 91 10.29 12.25 -16.32
C LYS A 91 9.27 12.04 -17.43
N SER A 92 9.73 11.88 -18.68
CA SER A 92 8.84 11.76 -19.85
C SER A 92 8.00 10.48 -19.83
N GLU A 93 8.53 9.37 -19.31
CA GLU A 93 7.80 8.09 -19.27
C GLU A 93 6.53 8.18 -18.40
N ALA A 94 6.56 9.00 -17.34
CA ALA A 94 5.41 9.24 -16.48
C ALA A 94 4.32 10.05 -17.19
N LEU A 95 4.71 11.01 -18.05
CA LEU A 95 3.76 11.74 -18.91
C LEU A 95 3.11 10.81 -19.94
N GLU A 96 3.88 9.92 -20.55
CA GLU A 96 3.35 8.90 -21.49
C GLU A 96 2.33 8.00 -20.78
N SER A 97 2.65 7.52 -19.58
CA SER A 97 1.78 6.70 -18.76
C SER A 97 0.49 7.45 -18.36
N PHE A 98 0.60 8.73 -17.99
CA PHE A 98 -0.56 9.59 -17.74
C PHE A 98 -1.45 9.73 -18.98
N HIS A 99 -0.87 9.96 -20.15
CA HIS A 99 -1.62 10.09 -21.40
C HIS A 99 -2.28 8.78 -21.81
N ALA A 100 -1.61 7.64 -21.63
CA ALA A 100 -2.17 6.31 -21.86
C ALA A 100 -3.36 6.04 -20.94
N LEU A 101 -3.25 6.37 -19.65
CA LEU A 101 -4.36 6.21 -18.72
C LEU A 101 -5.51 7.18 -19.05
N LYS A 102 -5.21 8.44 -19.37
CA LYS A 102 -6.20 9.46 -19.75
C LYS A 102 -6.97 9.10 -21.02
N SER A 103 -6.29 8.56 -22.04
CA SER A 103 -6.94 8.13 -23.29
C SER A 103 -7.90 6.96 -23.08
N ASN A 104 -7.68 6.17 -22.03
CA ASN A 104 -8.57 5.09 -21.58
C ASN A 104 -9.61 5.54 -20.53
N ASN A 105 -10.05 6.81 -20.60
CA ASN A 105 -11.02 7.42 -19.68
C ASN A 105 -10.55 7.60 -18.22
N GLY A 106 -9.24 7.48 -17.97
CA GLY A 106 -8.63 7.64 -16.66
C GLY A 106 -8.84 6.44 -15.74
N PRO A 107 -8.78 6.64 -14.40
CA PRO A 107 -9.10 5.62 -13.42
C PRO A 107 -10.60 5.25 -13.44
N ILE A 108 -11.02 4.42 -14.39
CA ILE A 108 -12.42 4.06 -14.64
C ILE A 108 -13.16 3.54 -13.40
N HIS A 109 -12.49 2.84 -12.48
CA HIS A 109 -13.10 2.36 -11.25
C HIS A 109 -13.63 3.49 -10.37
N LEU A 110 -13.08 4.71 -10.45
CA LEU A 110 -13.56 5.89 -9.71
C LEU A 110 -14.92 6.42 -10.20
N ASN A 111 -15.32 6.06 -11.42
CA ASN A 111 -16.56 6.55 -12.04
C ASN A 111 -17.73 5.58 -11.87
N ASN A 112 -17.48 4.37 -11.37
CA ASN A 112 -18.51 3.35 -11.23
C ASN A 112 -19.19 3.41 -9.86
N ILE A 113 -20.51 3.24 -9.87
CA ILE A 113 -21.28 3.05 -8.66
C ILE A 113 -21.11 1.59 -8.24
N ARG A 114 -20.49 1.37 -7.08
CA ARG A 114 -20.35 0.04 -6.49
C ARG A 114 -21.58 -0.29 -5.62
N ASP A 115 -21.98 -1.55 -5.62
CA ASP A 115 -23.01 -2.05 -4.70
C ASP A 115 -22.35 -2.61 -3.44
N ASN A 116 -22.40 -1.83 -2.36
CA ASN A 116 -21.80 -2.21 -1.08
C ASN A 116 -22.42 -3.49 -0.50
N ASN A 117 -23.70 -3.77 -0.73
CA ASN A 117 -24.33 -4.99 -0.22
C ASN A 117 -23.76 -6.23 -0.93
N VAL A 118 -23.56 -6.13 -2.25
CA VAL A 118 -22.97 -7.21 -3.04
C VAL A 118 -21.53 -7.46 -2.62
N LEU A 119 -20.74 -6.41 -2.35
CA LEU A 119 -19.36 -6.54 -1.87
C LEU A 119 -19.29 -7.23 -0.50
N LEU A 120 -20.11 -6.79 0.48
CA LEU A 120 -20.16 -7.39 1.81
C LEU A 120 -20.51 -8.88 1.74
N GLN A 121 -21.49 -9.24 0.91
CA GLN A 121 -21.95 -10.62 0.79
C GLN A 121 -20.95 -11.54 0.08
N ASN A 122 -20.32 -11.06 -1.00
CA ASN A 122 -19.43 -11.92 -1.82
C ASN A 122 -18.03 -12.07 -1.22
N PHE A 123 -17.53 -11.03 -0.56
CA PHE A 123 -16.20 -11.05 0.05
C PHE A 123 -16.21 -11.33 1.55
N ASN A 124 -17.39 -11.53 2.15
CA ASN A 124 -17.56 -11.68 3.60
C ASN A 124 -16.89 -10.54 4.38
N TRP A 125 -16.98 -9.33 3.83
CA TRP A 125 -16.43 -8.12 4.42
C TRP A 125 -17.37 -7.53 5.46
N THR A 126 -16.80 -6.65 6.27
CA THR A 126 -17.51 -5.82 7.23
C THR A 126 -17.55 -4.37 6.74
N SER A 127 -18.15 -3.51 7.55
CA SER A 127 -18.12 -2.06 7.30
C SER A 127 -16.70 -1.47 7.33
N VAL A 128 -15.75 -2.14 7.99
CA VAL A 128 -14.35 -1.67 8.09
C VAL A 128 -13.67 -1.72 6.72
N GLU A 129 -13.78 -2.84 6.00
CA GLU A 129 -13.19 -2.96 4.67
C GLU A 129 -13.87 -2.02 3.66
N LEU A 130 -15.19 -1.80 3.78
CA LEU A 130 -15.87 -0.81 2.96
C LEU A 130 -15.35 0.62 3.21
N GLN A 131 -15.10 0.97 4.47
CA GLN A 131 -14.54 2.27 4.83
C GLN A 131 -13.12 2.41 4.27
N GLU A 132 -12.28 1.39 4.40
CA GLU A 132 -10.92 1.40 3.84
C GLU A 132 -10.94 1.62 2.32
N ILE A 133 -11.85 0.94 1.60
CA ILE A 133 -12.03 1.16 0.17
C ILE A 133 -12.48 2.60 -0.11
N ASP A 134 -13.42 3.16 0.66
CA ASP A 134 -13.83 4.55 0.50
C ASP A 134 -12.67 5.54 0.67
N GLU A 135 -11.82 5.33 1.67
CA GLU A 135 -10.64 6.14 1.93
C GLU A 135 -9.63 6.05 0.78
N VAL A 136 -9.33 4.83 0.31
CA VAL A 136 -8.42 4.61 -0.83
C VAL A 136 -8.96 5.21 -2.11
N MET A 137 -10.26 5.05 -2.40
CA MET A 137 -10.93 5.64 -3.57
C MET A 137 -10.92 7.17 -3.51
N GLY A 138 -11.17 7.74 -2.33
CA GLY A 138 -11.09 9.19 -2.09
C GLY A 138 -9.69 9.75 -2.35
N HIS A 139 -8.66 9.10 -1.80
CA HIS A 139 -7.27 9.46 -2.04
C HIS A 139 -6.86 9.32 -3.51
N THR A 140 -7.25 8.23 -4.17
CA THR A 140 -6.97 7.98 -5.59
C THR A 140 -7.62 9.05 -6.47
N LYS A 141 -8.86 9.45 -6.18
CA LYS A 141 -9.54 10.54 -6.89
C LYS A 141 -8.84 11.87 -6.72
N LYS A 142 -8.33 12.17 -5.51
CA LYS A 142 -7.54 13.38 -5.27
C LYS A 142 -6.26 13.37 -6.10
N LEU A 143 -5.47 12.29 -6.05
CA LEU A 143 -4.24 12.13 -6.83
C LEU A 143 -4.47 12.30 -8.32
N TRP A 144 -5.56 11.71 -8.85
CA TRP A 144 -5.91 11.88 -10.25
C TRP A 144 -6.23 13.33 -10.64
N ASN A 145 -6.86 14.09 -9.74
CA ASN A 145 -7.11 15.51 -9.97
C ASN A 145 -5.81 16.33 -9.91
N ASP A 146 -4.91 16.02 -8.97
CA ASP A 146 -3.60 16.67 -8.84
C ASP A 146 -2.75 16.43 -10.10
N LEU A 147 -2.73 15.20 -10.62
CA LEU A 147 -2.08 14.85 -11.90
C LEU A 147 -2.61 15.67 -13.08
N LYS A 148 -3.94 15.79 -13.21
CA LYS A 148 -4.54 16.59 -14.29
C LYS A 148 -4.18 18.07 -14.17
N GLN A 149 -4.04 18.61 -12.96
CA GLN A 149 -3.64 20.00 -12.74
C GLN A 149 -2.17 20.20 -13.09
N GLU A 150 -1.29 19.30 -12.64
CA GLU A 150 0.15 19.36 -12.91
C GLU A 150 0.45 19.35 -14.42
N VAL A 151 -0.24 18.50 -15.19
CA VAL A 151 -0.02 18.40 -16.64
C VAL A 151 -0.69 19.54 -17.43
N ALA A 152 -1.65 20.25 -16.84
CA ALA A 152 -2.35 21.35 -17.50
C ALA A 152 -1.74 22.74 -17.23
N GLY A 153 -0.91 22.86 -16.18
CA GLY A 153 -0.19 24.08 -15.82
C GLY A 153 1.09 24.25 -16.63
#